data_AF-A0A1Y5HB80-F1
#
_entry.id   AF-A0A1Y5HB80-F1
#
_cell.length_a   1.000
_cell.length_b   1.000
_cell.length_c   1.000
_cell.angle_alpha   90.00
_cell.angle_beta   90.00
_cell.angle_gamma   90.00
#
_symmetry.space_group_name_H-M   'P 1'
#
loop_
_entity.id
_entity.type
_entity.pdbx_description
1 polymer ?
#
loop_
_entity_poly.entity_id
_entity_poly.type
_entity_poly.pdbx_seq_one_letter_code
_entity_poly.pdbx_strand_id
1 'polypeptide(L)'
;MNEKFIEGLSQQFSSLVNNLPKGAELPGQEQIKSLLQSALAKLDLVTRDEFDAQAAVLTRTRAKVDALEVRMAKLEQQLNDNSGE
;
A
#
# COMPACT_ATOMS: atom_id res chain seq x y z
N MET A 1 7.86 4.84 -2.33
CA MET A 1 7.45 5.77 -1.25
C MET A 1 7.40 7.15 -1.89
N ASN A 2 6.26 7.83 -1.90
CA ASN A 2 6.04 9.02 -2.77
C ASN A 2 6.83 10.24 -2.27
N GLU A 3 7.93 10.62 -2.93
CA GLU A 3 8.72 11.83 -2.63
C GLU A 3 7.88 13.11 -2.58
N LYS A 4 6.89 13.22 -3.48
CA LYS A 4 5.92 14.33 -3.53
C LYS A 4 5.14 14.53 -2.22
N PHE A 5 4.92 13.47 -1.44
CA PHE A 5 4.25 13.56 -0.15
C PHE A 5 5.16 14.22 0.90
N ILE A 6 6.42 13.81 0.95
CA ILE A 6 7.42 14.36 1.88
C ILE A 6 7.65 15.85 1.58
N GLU A 7 7.73 16.22 0.31
CA GLU A 7 7.82 17.61 -0.11
C GLU A 7 6.58 18.43 0.29
N GLY A 8 5.37 17.91 0.04
CA GLY A 8 4.13 18.59 0.41
C GLY A 8 3.97 18.79 1.93
N LEU A 9 4.39 17.80 2.72
CA LEU A 9 4.35 17.85 4.18
C LEU A 9 5.40 18.84 4.73
N SER A 10 6.60 18.84 4.14
CA SER A 10 7.66 19.81 4.43
C SER A 10 7.23 21.25 4.10
N GLN A 11 6.55 21.47 2.97
CA GLN A 11 6.03 22.78 2.58
C GLN A 11 4.93 23.28 3.53
N GLN A 12 4.00 22.43 3.93
CA GLN A 12 2.95 22.79 4.90
C GLN A 12 3.55 23.11 6.27
N PHE A 13 4.50 22.29 6.74
CA PHE A 13 5.21 22.53 7.99
C PHE A 13 6.01 23.85 7.96
N SER A 14 6.75 24.08 6.88
CA SER A 14 7.52 25.32 6.68
C SER A 14 6.61 26.54 6.65
N SER A 15 5.43 26.43 6.02
CA SER A 15 4.44 27.53 5.96
C SER A 15 3.88 27.88 7.34
N LEU A 16 3.68 26.89 8.20
CA LEU A 16 3.22 27.11 9.58
C LEU A 16 4.29 27.77 10.44
N VAL A 17 5.54 27.31 10.33
CA VAL A 17 6.68 27.90 11.05
C VAL A 17 6.96 29.33 10.56
N ASN A 18 6.82 29.62 9.27
CA ASN A 18 7.06 30.94 8.70
C ASN A 18 5.93 31.95 8.99
N ASN A 19 4.69 31.47 9.19
CA ASN A 19 3.55 32.31 9.58
C ASN A 19 3.48 32.59 11.09
N LEU A 20 4.43 32.07 11.87
CA LEU A 20 4.51 32.41 13.29
C LEU A 20 4.98 33.86 13.46
N PRO A 21 4.35 34.65 14.35
CA PRO A 21 4.86 35.96 14.71
C PRO A 21 6.29 35.83 15.26
N LYS A 22 7.16 36.80 14.95
CA LYS A 22 8.54 36.80 15.46
C LYS A 22 8.52 36.75 16.99
N GLY A 23 9.00 35.65 17.56
CA GLY A 23 9.03 35.39 19.00
C GLY A 23 7.94 34.44 19.53
N ALA A 24 7.07 33.91 18.66
CA ALA A 24 6.11 32.88 19.04
C ALA A 24 6.78 31.48 19.17
N GLU A 25 6.29 30.67 20.11
CA GLU A 25 6.76 29.30 20.33
C GLU A 25 6.35 28.38 19.18
N LEU A 26 7.23 27.43 18.81
CA LEU A 26 6.95 26.41 17.79
C LEU A 26 5.53 25.82 17.97
N PRO A 27 4.83 25.49 16.87
CA PRO A 27 3.49 24.92 16.94
C PRO A 27 3.47 23.75 17.94
N GLY A 28 2.52 23.79 18.88
CA GLY A 28 2.42 22.80 19.94
C GLY A 28 2.20 21.39 19.40
N GLN A 29 2.45 20.40 20.26
CA GLN A 29 2.33 18.97 19.93
C GLN A 29 0.96 18.62 19.31
N GLU A 30 -0.12 19.25 19.78
CA GLU A 30 -1.48 19.09 19.28
C GLU A 30 -1.65 19.60 17.83
N GLN A 31 -1.12 20.79 17.49
CA GLN A 31 -1.15 21.30 16.12
C GLN A 31 -0.38 20.39 15.15
N ILE A 32 0.81 19.93 15.55
CA ILE A 32 1.63 19.01 14.75
C ILE A 32 0.88 17.68 14.51
N LYS A 33 0.25 17.14 15.56
CA LYS A 33 -0.54 15.91 15.48
C LYS A 33 -1.73 16.04 14.52
N SER A 34 -2.47 17.15 14.58
CA SER A 34 -3.61 17.42 13.69
C SER A 34 -3.20 17.52 12.21
N LEU A 35 -2.04 18.12 11.93
CA LEU A 35 -1.50 18.21 10.58
C LEU A 35 -1.07 16.85 10.03
N LEU A 36 -0.40 16.05 10.85
CA LEU A 36 -0.03 14.67 10.49
C LEU A 36 -1.27 13.82 10.24
N GLN A 37 -2.30 13.92 11.09
CA GLN A 37 -3.56 13.22 10.90
C GLN A 37 -4.26 13.66 9.60
N SER A 38 -4.30 14.95 9.32
CA SER A 38 -4.88 15.51 8.09
C SER A 38 -4.10 15.10 6.84
N ALA A 39 -2.77 14.99 6.94
CA ALA A 39 -1.91 14.54 5.85
C ALA A 39 -2.08 13.03 5.59
N LEU A 40 -2.15 12.21 6.65
CA LEU A 40 -2.39 10.77 6.55
C LEU A 40 -3.81 10.45 6.05
N ALA A 41 -4.81 11.25 6.42
CA ALA A 41 -6.18 11.09 5.94
C ALA A 41 -6.36 11.41 4.44
N LYS A 42 -5.44 12.18 3.85
CA LYS A 42 -5.41 12.45 2.40
C LYS A 42 -4.72 11.33 1.61
N LEU A 43 -4.10 10.37 2.29
CA LEU A 43 -3.53 9.19 1.67
C LEU A 43 -4.59 8.08 1.64
N ASP A 44 -4.63 7.33 0.55
CA ASP A 44 -5.43 6.11 0.43
C ASP A 44 -4.75 4.98 1.21
N LEU A 45 -4.77 5.10 2.54
CA LEU A 45 -4.14 4.17 3.46
C LEU A 45 -5.14 3.08 3.81
N VAL A 46 -4.71 1.84 3.64
CA VAL A 46 -5.35 0.69 4.26
C VAL A 46 -4.70 0.40 5.60
N THR A 47 -5.47 -0.18 6.51
CA THR A 47 -4.91 -0.66 7.77
C THR A 47 -3.92 -1.79 7.51
N ARG A 48 -3.03 -2.02 8.47
CA ARG A 48 -2.07 -3.13 8.39
C ARG A 48 -2.79 -4.48 8.25
N ASP A 49 -3.87 -4.67 8.99
CA ASP A 49 -4.65 -5.90 8.99
C ASP A 49 -5.34 -6.14 7.64
N GLU A 50 -5.89 -5.09 7.01
CA GLU A 50 -6.46 -5.19 5.66
C GLU A 50 -5.39 -5.55 4.62
N PHE A 51 -4.20 -4.94 4.72
CA PHE A 51 -3.08 -5.28 3.86
C PHE A 51 -2.67 -6.75 4.01
N ASP A 52 -2.50 -7.21 5.25
CA ASP A 52 -2.08 -8.59 5.52
C ASP A 52 -3.17 -9.59 5.08
N ALA A 53 -4.45 -9.24 5.22
CA ALA A 53 -5.56 -10.04 4.70
C ALA A 53 -5.51 -10.17 3.16
N GLN A 54 -5.27 -9.08 2.44
CA GLN A 54 -5.15 -9.12 0.97
C GLN A 54 -3.91 -9.90 0.52
N ALA A 55 -2.79 -9.76 1.23
CA ALA A 55 -1.57 -10.53 0.97
C ALA A 55 -1.80 -12.05 1.14
N ALA A 56 -2.57 -12.46 2.16
CA ALA A 56 -2.95 -13.85 2.36
C ALA A 56 -3.85 -14.37 1.23
N VAL A 57 -4.84 -13.58 0.77
CA VAL A 57 -5.68 -13.94 -0.37
C VAL A 57 -4.84 -14.10 -1.65
N LEU A 58 -3.90 -13.20 -1.91
CA LEU A 58 -3.01 -13.27 -3.07
C LEU A 58 -2.13 -14.53 -3.03
N THR A 59 -1.54 -14.84 -1.86
CA THR A 59 -0.74 -16.05 -1.66
C THR A 59 -1.54 -17.31 -1.96
N ARG A 60 -2.76 -17.40 -1.41
CA ARG A 60 -3.66 -18.54 -1.67
C ARG A 60 -4.05 -18.65 -3.15
N THR A 61 -4.24 -17.51 -3.82
CA THR A 61 -4.64 -17.49 -5.23
C THR A 61 -3.50 -17.97 -6.12
N ARG A 62 -2.25 -17.55 -5.86
CA ARG A 62 -1.07 -18.10 -6.55
C ARG A 62 -0.97 -19.61 -6.40
N ALA A 63 -1.06 -20.12 -5.18
CA ALA A 63 -1.01 -21.57 -4.95
C ALA A 63 -2.11 -22.34 -5.71
N LYS A 64 -3.31 -21.75 -5.85
CA LYS A 64 -4.39 -22.34 -6.65
C LYS A 64 -4.10 -22.30 -8.15
N VAL A 65 -3.53 -21.21 -8.65
CA VAL A 65 -3.11 -21.09 -10.06
C VAL A 65 -2.07 -22.15 -10.39
N ASP A 66 -1.01 -22.27 -9.58
CA ASP A 66 0.03 -23.27 -9.77
C ASP A 66 -0.55 -24.70 -9.82
N ALA A 67 -1.49 -25.01 -8.92
CA ALA A 67 -2.15 -26.32 -8.89
C ALA A 67 -3.02 -26.58 -10.14
N LEU A 68 -3.67 -25.54 -10.66
CA LEU A 68 -4.47 -25.64 -11.90
C LEU A 68 -3.57 -25.81 -13.12
N GLU A 69 -2.44 -25.12 -13.19
CA GLU A 69 -1.44 -25.28 -14.26
C GLU A 69 -0.92 -26.71 -14.31
N VAL A 70 -0.56 -27.29 -13.16
CA VAL A 70 -0.14 -28.72 -13.07
C VAL A 70 -1.25 -29.65 -13.55
N ARG A 71 -2.49 -29.40 -13.13
CA ARG A 71 -3.63 -30.21 -13.55
C ARG A 71 -3.87 -30.10 -15.06
N MET A 72 -3.71 -28.91 -15.64
CA MET A 72 -3.88 -28.71 -17.07
C MET A 72 -2.79 -29.42 -17.87
N ALA A 73 -1.52 -29.27 -17.50
CA ALA A 73 -0.43 -29.97 -18.15
C ALA A 73 -0.63 -31.50 -18.15
N LYS A 74 -1.11 -32.06 -17.04
CA LYS A 74 -1.44 -33.49 -16.96
C LYS A 74 -2.56 -33.90 -17.92
N LEU A 75 -3.61 -33.08 -18.03
CA LEU A 75 -4.74 -33.35 -18.92
C LEU A 75 -4.34 -33.21 -20.40
N GLU A 76 -3.54 -32.20 -20.73
CA GLU A 76 -2.98 -31.99 -22.06
C GLU A 76 -2.09 -33.17 -22.47
N GLN A 77 -1.26 -33.67 -21.57
CA GLN A 77 -0.45 -34.87 -21.82
C GLN A 77 -1.32 -36.10 -22.11
N GLN A 78 -2.34 -36.36 -21.28
CA GLN A 78 -3.26 -37.48 -21.48
C GLN A 78 -4.02 -37.41 -22.80
N LEU A 79 -4.41 -36.22 -23.24
CA LEU A 79 -5.09 -36.03 -24.53
C LEU A 79 -4.14 -36.26 -25.72
N ASN A 80 -2.89 -35.83 -25.62
CA ASN A 80 -1.88 -36.08 -26.64
C ASN A 80 -1.53 -37.57 -26.73
N ASP A 81 -1.40 -38.25 -25.60
CA ASP A 81 -1.12 -39.68 -25.55
C ASP A 81 -2.27 -40.49 -26.18
N ASN A 82 -3.53 -40.14 -25.93
CA ASN A 82 -4.71 -40.78 -26.52
C ASN A 82 -4.94 -40.48 -28.01
N SER A 83 -4.31 -39.43 -28.55
CA SER A 83 -4.44 -39.05 -29.97
C SER A 83 -3.34 -39.66 -30.85
N GLY A 84 -2.35 -40.33 -30.24
CA GLY A 84 -1.21 -40.96 -30.90
C GLY A 84 -1.30 -42.49 -31.06
N GLU A 85 -2.36 -43.12 -30.55
CA GLU A 85 -2.73 -44.53 -30.82
C GLU A 85 -3.82 -44.62 -31.90
#